data_AF-A0A521ME58-F1
#
_entry.id   AF-A0A521ME58-F1
#
_cell.length_a   1.000
_cell.length_b   1.000
_cell.length_c   1.000
_cell.angle_alpha   90.00
_cell.angle_beta   90.00
_cell.angle_gamma   90.00
#
_symmetry.space_group_name_H-M   'P 1'
#
loop_
_entity.id
_entity.type
_entity.pdbx_description
1 polymer ?
#
loop_
_entity_poly.entity_id
_entity_poly.type
_entity_poly.pdbx_seq_one_letter_code
_entity_poly.pdbx_strand_id
1 'polypeptide(L)'
;MSDALLTFVWYPILVLVLFCAVLHLLLVSPWLPWNPRPQLWWKKTDYLWLFLTCFSILGYAYASQRSYAEIAWESNFKQLFNAEQRLNEMADSLVGRLCGNVARRTEFSPPNFDEIVAQTKLACEHSLKMKAAVSTVLERRSRAVSSTFEPPAELTDRVHLSDQSLVRDAYREVVRRQDDDAGLRKLKDKGAGELLLLFWAPYMLAFAFALRITRATADVLFERGRN
;
A
#
# COMPACT_ATOMS: atom_id res chain seq x y z
N MET A 1 -12.87 -16.43 -16.96
CA MET A 1 -11.68 -15.54 -16.90
C MET A 1 -11.21 -15.09 -18.28
N SER A 2 -11.43 -15.89 -19.34
CA SER A 2 -11.11 -15.54 -20.74
C SER A 2 -11.82 -14.28 -21.25
N ASP A 3 -13.11 -14.13 -20.96
CA ASP A 3 -13.93 -13.11 -21.63
C ASP A 3 -13.67 -11.70 -21.09
N ALA A 4 -13.30 -11.58 -19.82
CA ALA A 4 -12.88 -10.33 -19.20
C ALA A 4 -11.51 -9.85 -19.73
N LEU A 5 -10.58 -10.78 -20.00
CA LEU A 5 -9.29 -10.46 -20.61
C LEU A 5 -9.46 -10.05 -22.08
N LEU A 6 -10.32 -10.74 -22.82
CA LEU A 6 -10.65 -10.34 -24.19
C LEU A 6 -11.23 -8.93 -24.22
N THR A 7 -12.26 -8.64 -23.42
CA THR A 7 -12.87 -7.30 -23.40
C THR A 7 -11.88 -6.22 -22.98
N PHE A 8 -11.01 -6.49 -22.00
CA PHE A 8 -10.00 -5.54 -21.53
C PHE A 8 -8.91 -5.22 -22.58
N VAL A 9 -8.49 -6.20 -23.38
CA VAL A 9 -7.45 -6.01 -24.40
C VAL A 9 -8.03 -5.47 -25.71
N TRP A 10 -9.16 -6.01 -26.17
CA TRP A 10 -9.73 -5.65 -27.47
C TRP A 10 -10.40 -4.28 -27.48
N TYR A 11 -11.00 -3.84 -26.37
CA TYR A 11 -11.72 -2.58 -26.35
C TYR A 11 -10.80 -1.35 -26.56
N PRO A 12 -9.64 -1.22 -25.89
CA PRO A 12 -8.68 -0.15 -26.19
C PRO A 12 -8.15 -0.20 -27.63
N ILE A 13 -7.94 -1.39 -28.18
CA ILE A 13 -7.51 -1.56 -29.58
C ILE A 13 -8.59 -1.07 -30.53
N LEU A 14 -9.85 -1.44 -30.31
CA LEU A 14 -10.98 -0.98 -31.13
C LEU A 14 -11.14 0.54 -31.05
N VAL A 15 -11.03 1.12 -29.86
CA VAL A 15 -11.05 2.57 -29.65
C VAL A 15 -9.89 3.25 -30.39
N LEU A 16 -8.68 2.69 -30.33
CA LEU A 16 -7.52 3.19 -31.08
C LEU A 16 -7.78 3.14 -32.59
N VAL A 17 -8.27 2.02 -33.12
CA VAL A 17 -8.59 1.85 -34.55
C VAL A 17 -9.66 2.86 -34.98
N LEU A 18 -10.70 3.05 -34.16
CA LEU A 18 -11.75 4.04 -34.38
C LEU A 18 -11.18 5.46 -34.42
N PHE A 19 -10.36 5.85 -33.44
CA PHE A 19 -9.71 7.16 -33.42
C PHE A 19 -8.77 7.33 -34.63
N CYS A 20 -8.00 6.31 -35.00
CA CYS A 20 -7.18 6.34 -36.21
C CYS A 20 -8.05 6.60 -37.44
N ALA A 21 -9.12 5.83 -37.64
CA ALA A 21 -10.01 5.99 -38.78
C ALA A 21 -10.61 7.41 -38.85
N VAL A 22 -11.17 7.89 -37.73
CA VAL A 22 -11.78 9.23 -37.65
C VAL A 22 -10.74 10.32 -37.90
N LEU A 23 -9.58 10.28 -37.25
CA LEU A 23 -8.54 11.29 -37.41
C LEU A 23 -7.93 11.29 -38.82
N HIS A 24 -7.73 10.12 -39.44
CA HIS A 24 -7.26 10.06 -40.83
C HIS A 24 -8.31 10.64 -41.78
N LEU A 25 -9.59 10.32 -41.59
CA LEU A 25 -10.68 10.89 -42.39
C LEU A 25 -10.81 12.41 -42.21
N LEU A 26 -10.55 12.95 -41.02
CA LEU A 26 -10.66 14.38 -40.75
C LEU A 26 -9.41 15.18 -41.15
N LEU A 27 -8.21 14.64 -40.92
CA LEU A 27 -6.95 15.39 -41.03
C LEU A 27 -6.14 15.07 -42.30
N VAL A 28 -6.30 13.88 -42.87
CA VAL A 28 -5.50 13.40 -44.03
C VAL A 28 -6.34 13.30 -45.29
N SER A 29 -7.65 13.09 -45.15
CA SER A 29 -8.54 12.85 -46.28
C SER A 29 -8.40 13.92 -47.37
N PRO A 30 -8.11 13.52 -48.63
CA PRO A 30 -7.90 14.44 -49.74
C PRO A 30 -9.18 15.21 -50.12
N TRP A 31 -10.34 14.78 -49.61
CA TRP A 31 -11.65 15.33 -49.92
C TRP A 31 -11.98 16.61 -49.15
N LEU A 32 -11.16 17.04 -48.19
CA LEU A 32 -11.33 18.34 -47.54
C LEU A 32 -10.51 19.41 -48.29
N PRO A 33 -11.15 20.28 -49.10
CA PRO A 33 -10.46 21.37 -49.83
C PRO A 33 -9.86 22.43 -48.91
N TRP A 34 -10.12 22.34 -47.60
CA TRP A 34 -9.73 23.28 -46.55
C TRP A 34 -8.46 22.89 -45.80
N ASN A 35 -7.60 22.01 -46.35
CA ASN A 35 -6.31 21.72 -45.73
C ASN A 35 -5.16 22.45 -46.46
N PRO A 36 -5.09 23.80 -46.42
CA PRO A 36 -3.95 24.52 -46.94
C PRO A 36 -2.76 24.16 -46.04
N ARG A 37 -1.82 23.37 -46.58
CA ARG A 37 -0.54 22.96 -45.96
C ARG A 37 -0.13 23.88 -44.80
N PRO A 38 -0.16 23.42 -43.55
CA PRO A 38 0.45 24.22 -42.51
C PRO A 38 1.30 23.35 -41.60
N GLN A 39 2.61 23.37 -41.82
CA GLN A 39 3.58 22.91 -40.84
C GLN A 39 3.26 23.43 -39.41
N LEU A 40 2.60 24.59 -39.30
CA LEU A 40 2.12 25.16 -38.05
C LEU A 40 1.03 24.35 -37.34
N TRP A 41 0.04 23.78 -38.04
CA TRP A 41 -1.00 22.98 -37.38
C TRP A 41 -0.45 21.63 -36.91
N TRP A 42 0.41 20.98 -37.71
CA TRP A 42 1.06 19.75 -37.29
C TRP A 42 1.96 19.94 -36.06
N LYS A 43 2.60 21.11 -35.91
CA LYS A 43 3.30 21.49 -34.67
C LYS A 43 2.35 21.58 -33.47
N LYS A 44 1.16 22.15 -33.62
CA LYS A 44 0.16 22.19 -32.54
C LYS A 44 -0.32 20.79 -32.16
N THR A 45 -0.58 19.95 -33.16
CA THR A 45 -0.91 18.53 -32.95
C THR A 45 0.22 17.79 -32.24
N ASP A 46 1.49 18.16 -32.49
CA ASP A 46 2.67 17.61 -31.81
C ASP A 46 2.63 17.86 -30.30
N TYR A 47 2.38 19.10 -29.90
CA TYR A 47 2.24 19.45 -28.48
C TYR A 47 1.03 18.79 -27.84
N LEU A 48 -0.07 18.65 -28.57
CA LEU A 48 -1.28 18.01 -28.07
C LEU A 48 -1.07 16.53 -27.76
N TRP A 49 -0.48 15.74 -28.69
CA TRP A 49 -0.27 14.31 -28.39
C TRP A 49 0.73 14.11 -27.25
N LEU A 50 1.77 14.95 -27.14
CA LEU A 50 2.71 14.91 -26.01
C LEU A 50 2.00 15.17 -24.69
N PHE A 51 1.19 16.22 -24.63
CA PHE A 51 0.40 16.56 -23.44
C PHE A 51 -0.52 15.40 -23.02
N LEU A 52 -1.26 14.83 -23.96
CA LEU A 52 -2.16 13.71 -23.71
C LEU A 52 -1.40 12.44 -23.28
N THR A 53 -0.23 12.19 -23.87
CA THR A 53 0.64 11.07 -23.47
C THR A 53 1.13 11.25 -22.04
N CYS A 54 1.63 12.43 -21.68
CA CYS A 54 2.06 12.73 -20.32
C CYS A 54 0.92 12.56 -19.31
N PHE A 55 -0.27 13.07 -19.63
CA PHE A 55 -1.45 12.94 -18.78
C PHE A 55 -1.88 11.47 -18.61
N SER A 56 -1.79 10.69 -19.68
CA SER A 56 -2.09 9.26 -19.64
C SER A 56 -1.07 8.49 -18.79
N ILE A 57 0.23 8.76 -18.97
CA ILE A 57 1.30 8.16 -18.17
C ILE A 57 1.10 8.48 -16.69
N LEU A 58 0.74 9.72 -16.37
CA LEU A 58 0.42 10.11 -15.00
C LEU A 58 -0.75 9.27 -14.45
N GLY A 59 -1.82 9.10 -15.22
CA GLY A 59 -2.94 8.23 -14.84
C GLY A 59 -2.54 6.78 -14.61
N TYR A 60 -1.69 6.21 -15.47
CA TYR A 60 -1.15 4.86 -15.29
C TYR A 60 -0.21 4.74 -14.09
N ALA A 61 0.57 5.78 -13.78
CA ALA A 61 1.42 5.81 -12.59
C ALA A 61 0.58 5.72 -11.31
N TYR A 62 -0.50 6.51 -11.23
CA TYR A 62 -1.48 6.41 -10.13
C TYR A 62 -2.16 5.04 -10.08
N ALA A 63 -2.55 4.48 -11.23
CA ALA A 63 -3.11 3.14 -11.32
C ALA A 63 -2.16 2.08 -10.74
N SER A 64 -0.88 2.16 -11.11
CA SER A 64 0.16 1.24 -10.67
C SER A 64 0.41 1.36 -9.17
N GLN A 65 0.53 2.59 -8.66
CA GLN A 65 0.70 2.84 -7.22
C GLN A 65 -0.47 2.26 -6.41
N ARG A 66 -1.69 2.38 -6.93
CA ARG A 66 -2.88 1.80 -6.30
C ARG A 66 -2.86 0.27 -6.33
N SER A 67 -2.56 -0.34 -7.47
CA SER A 67 -2.45 -1.80 -7.56
C SER A 67 -1.37 -2.34 -6.62
N TYR A 68 -0.25 -1.65 -6.51
CA TYR A 68 0.78 -1.94 -5.53
C TYR A 68 0.24 -1.82 -4.10
N ALA A 69 -0.44 -0.72 -3.77
CA ALA A 69 -1.02 -0.52 -2.45
C ALA A 69 -2.06 -1.60 -2.10
N GLU A 70 -2.85 -2.07 -3.05
CA GLU A 70 -3.85 -3.14 -2.85
C GLU A 70 -3.19 -4.49 -2.55
N ILE A 71 -2.18 -4.87 -3.33
CA ILE A 71 -1.40 -6.10 -3.10
C ILE A 71 -0.63 -6.02 -1.77
N ALA A 72 0.02 -4.88 -1.53
CA ALA A 72 0.76 -4.64 -0.29
C ALA A 72 -0.17 -4.66 0.92
N TRP A 73 -1.38 -4.11 0.81
CA TRP A 73 -2.38 -4.11 1.86
C TRP A 73 -2.83 -5.52 2.24
N GLU A 74 -3.11 -6.39 1.27
CA GLU A 74 -3.51 -7.78 1.58
C GLU A 74 -2.40 -8.55 2.30
N SER A 75 -1.14 -8.36 1.85
CA SER A 75 0.03 -8.94 2.50
C SER A 75 0.23 -8.39 3.92
N ASN A 76 0.13 -7.05 4.08
CA ASN A 76 0.29 -6.40 5.37
C ASN A 76 -0.83 -6.77 6.34
N PHE A 77 -2.06 -6.94 5.88
CA PHE A 77 -3.19 -7.36 6.70
C PHE A 77 -2.94 -8.74 7.32
N LYS A 78 -2.47 -9.72 6.53
CA LYS A 78 -2.11 -11.05 7.04
C LYS A 78 -0.96 -10.98 8.04
N GLN A 79 0.07 -10.19 7.74
CA GLN A 79 1.22 -10.02 8.64
C GLN A 79 0.84 -9.33 9.95
N LEU A 80 -0.02 -8.30 9.90
CA LEU A 80 -0.55 -7.61 11.07
C LEU A 80 -1.35 -8.58 11.94
N PHE A 81 -2.29 -9.34 11.34
CA PHE A 81 -3.08 -10.33 12.07
C PHE A 81 -2.19 -11.36 12.79
N ASN A 82 -1.17 -11.90 12.10
CA ASN A 82 -0.23 -12.84 12.70
C ASN A 82 0.61 -12.19 13.83
N ALA A 83 1.00 -10.93 13.68
CA ALA A 83 1.73 -10.19 14.70
C ALA A 83 0.86 -9.92 15.94
N GLU A 84 -0.41 -9.57 15.73
CA GLU A 84 -1.41 -9.39 16.79
C GLU A 84 -1.65 -10.69 17.57
N GLN A 85 -1.84 -11.82 16.86
CA GLN A 85 -1.98 -13.14 17.48
C GLN A 85 -0.73 -13.51 18.29
N ARG A 86 0.46 -13.34 17.70
CA ARG A 86 1.72 -13.62 18.38
C ARG A 86 1.92 -12.77 19.63
N LEU A 87 1.57 -11.48 19.57
CA LEU A 87 1.62 -10.59 20.73
C LEU A 87 0.69 -11.09 21.84
N ASN A 88 -0.54 -11.49 21.50
CA ASN A 88 -1.49 -12.02 22.47
C ASN A 88 -1.00 -13.33 23.10
N GLU A 89 -0.52 -14.29 22.31
CA GLU A 89 0.03 -15.55 22.78
C GLU A 89 1.26 -15.36 23.68
N MET A 90 2.15 -14.42 23.33
CA MET A 90 3.30 -14.08 24.17
C MET A 90 2.88 -13.44 25.49
N ALA A 91 1.90 -12.55 25.49
CA ALA A 91 1.37 -11.94 26.71
C ALA A 91 0.68 -12.99 27.62
N ASP A 92 -0.10 -13.89 27.04
CA ASP A 92 -0.74 -15.00 27.76
C ASP A 92 0.29 -15.97 28.35
N SER A 93 1.29 -16.36 27.56
CA SER A 93 2.39 -17.21 28.01
C SER A 93 3.22 -16.56 29.11
N LEU A 94 3.48 -15.25 29.00
CA LEU A 94 4.20 -14.49 30.02
C LEU A 94 3.44 -14.51 31.36
N VAL A 95 2.14 -14.21 31.34
CA VAL A 95 1.30 -14.25 32.54
C VAL A 95 1.23 -15.67 33.11
N GLY A 96 1.07 -16.69 32.26
CA GLY A 96 1.04 -18.09 32.70
C GLY A 96 2.34 -18.52 33.41
N ARG A 97 3.50 -18.11 32.87
CA ARG A 97 4.82 -18.42 33.47
C ARG A 97 5.08 -17.67 34.76
N LEU A 98 4.73 -16.37 34.83
CA LEU A 98 5.05 -15.52 35.98
C LEU A 98 4.05 -15.59 37.12
N CYS A 99 2.77 -15.80 36.82
CA CYS A 99 1.70 -15.78 37.81
C CYS A 99 1.23 -17.18 38.25
N GLY A 100 1.69 -18.24 37.57
CA GLY A 100 1.15 -19.59 37.72
C GLY A 100 1.38 -20.23 39.08
N ASN A 101 2.49 -19.93 39.78
CA ASN A 101 2.80 -20.48 41.10
C ASN A 101 3.77 -19.58 41.88
N VAL A 102 3.26 -18.87 42.90
CA VAL A 102 4.14 -18.25 43.89
C VAL A 102 4.74 -19.38 44.72
N ALA A 103 6.06 -19.56 44.63
CA ALA A 103 6.78 -20.58 45.38
C ALA A 103 6.46 -20.45 46.88
N ARG A 104 6.28 -21.59 47.56
CA ARG A 104 6.18 -21.66 49.03
C ARG A 104 7.55 -21.95 49.60
N ARG A 105 7.87 -21.34 50.74
CA ARG A 105 9.13 -21.59 51.43
C ARG A 105 9.20 -23.05 51.88
N THR A 106 10.31 -23.69 51.59
CA THR A 106 10.66 -25.06 51.97
C THR A 106 12.00 -25.08 52.70
N GLU A 107 12.33 -26.22 53.30
CA GLU A 107 13.65 -26.45 53.93
C GLU A 107 14.82 -26.34 52.94
N PHE A 108 14.57 -26.46 51.64
CA PHE A 108 15.55 -26.33 50.55
C PHE A 108 15.53 -24.97 49.85
N SER A 109 14.81 -23.98 50.39
CA SER A 109 14.73 -22.65 49.76
C SER A 109 16.06 -21.90 49.89
N PRO A 110 16.44 -21.11 48.87
CA PRO A 110 17.68 -20.32 48.91
C PRO A 110 17.62 -19.23 49.99
N PRO A 111 18.77 -18.70 50.44
CA PRO A 111 18.83 -17.67 51.47
C PRO A 111 18.14 -16.35 51.06
N ASN A 112 18.03 -16.07 49.76
CA ASN A 112 17.36 -14.90 49.20
C ASN A 112 15.93 -15.20 48.70
N PHE A 113 15.26 -16.22 49.23
CA PHE A 113 13.93 -16.65 48.79
C PHE A 113 12.89 -15.53 48.79
N ASP A 114 12.87 -14.70 49.85
CA ASP A 114 11.87 -13.63 49.99
C ASP A 114 12.04 -12.54 48.91
N GLU A 115 13.29 -12.25 48.52
CA GLU A 115 13.60 -11.33 47.41
C GLU A 115 13.12 -11.90 46.07
N ILE A 116 13.37 -13.19 45.81
CA ILE A 116 12.91 -13.86 44.59
C ILE A 116 11.39 -13.80 44.51
N VAL A 117 10.68 -14.12 45.59
CA VAL A 117 9.21 -14.07 45.64
C VAL A 117 8.69 -12.64 45.41
N ALA A 118 9.35 -11.62 45.98
CA ALA A 118 8.98 -10.22 45.75
C ALA A 118 9.17 -9.81 44.29
N GLN A 119 10.30 -10.17 43.67
CA GLN A 119 10.59 -9.91 42.26
C GLN A 119 9.59 -10.63 41.34
N THR A 120 9.24 -11.90 41.62
CA THR A 120 8.25 -12.64 40.84
C THR A 120 6.84 -12.03 40.95
N LYS A 121 6.43 -11.57 42.15
CA LYS A 121 5.15 -10.87 42.32
C LYS A 121 5.10 -9.57 41.52
N LEU A 122 6.16 -8.77 41.59
CA LEU A 122 6.28 -7.53 40.83
C LEU A 122 6.21 -7.80 39.31
N ALA A 123 6.92 -8.82 38.84
CA ALA A 123 6.90 -9.23 37.43
C ALA A 123 5.50 -9.71 37.00
N CYS A 124 4.81 -10.48 37.84
CA CYS A 124 3.45 -10.95 37.58
C CYS A 124 2.46 -9.76 37.50
N GLU A 125 2.47 -8.86 38.47
CA GLU A 125 1.62 -7.66 38.46
C GLU A 125 1.85 -6.81 37.21
N HIS A 126 3.11 -6.63 36.81
CA HIS A 126 3.46 -5.92 35.59
C HIS A 126 2.94 -6.65 34.34
N SER A 127 3.11 -7.98 34.26
CA SER A 127 2.65 -8.79 33.12
C SER A 127 1.13 -8.78 32.96
N LEU A 128 0.38 -8.70 34.05
CA LEU A 128 -1.08 -8.55 34.03
C LEU A 128 -1.49 -7.19 33.45
N LYS A 129 -0.79 -6.10 33.83
CA LYS A 129 -1.00 -4.76 33.24
C LYS A 129 -0.67 -4.75 31.75
N MET A 130 0.44 -5.38 31.35
CA MET A 130 0.81 -5.53 29.95
C MET A 130 -0.26 -6.29 29.16
N LYS A 131 -0.77 -7.42 29.68
CA LYS A 131 -1.83 -8.20 29.04
C LYS A 131 -3.11 -7.39 28.85
N ALA A 132 -3.53 -6.62 29.86
CA ALA A 132 -4.67 -5.72 29.73
C ALA A 132 -4.45 -4.63 28.67
N ALA A 133 -3.23 -4.08 28.60
CA ALA A 133 -2.86 -3.12 27.56
C ALA A 133 -2.85 -3.74 26.17
N VAL A 134 -2.35 -4.97 26.02
CA VAL A 134 -2.38 -5.73 24.75
C VAL A 134 -3.82 -5.91 24.28
N SER A 135 -4.73 -6.42 25.13
CA SER A 135 -6.15 -6.54 24.77
C SER A 135 -6.74 -5.19 24.32
N THR A 136 -6.41 -4.09 25.00
CA THR A 136 -6.87 -2.75 24.61
C THR A 136 -6.32 -2.32 23.24
N VAL A 137 -5.03 -2.55 22.98
CA VAL A 137 -4.37 -2.24 21.69
C VAL A 137 -5.01 -3.02 20.55
N LEU A 138 -5.29 -4.30 20.77
CA LEU A 138 -5.88 -5.19 19.75
C LEU A 138 -7.34 -4.84 19.48
N GLU A 139 -8.15 -4.61 20.51
CA GLU A 139 -9.57 -4.28 20.37
C GLU A 139 -9.79 -2.91 19.74
N ARG A 140 -9.07 -1.89 20.20
CA ARG A 140 -9.27 -0.51 19.73
C ARG A 140 -8.40 -0.15 18.54
N ARG A 141 -7.47 -1.03 18.14
CA ARG A 141 -6.39 -0.71 17.18
C ARG A 141 -5.71 0.61 17.52
N SER A 142 -5.53 0.87 18.81
CA SER A 142 -5.01 2.12 19.34
C SER A 142 -3.62 1.92 19.88
N ARG A 143 -2.78 2.95 19.80
CA ARG A 143 -1.47 2.93 20.46
C ARG A 143 -1.66 2.98 21.97
N ALA A 144 -1.12 1.99 22.68
CA ALA A 144 -0.99 2.08 24.12
C ALA A 144 0.16 3.02 24.49
N VAL A 145 0.11 3.54 25.71
CA VAL A 145 1.20 4.35 26.27
C VAL A 145 2.43 3.46 26.39
N SER A 146 3.53 3.86 25.74
CA SER A 146 4.80 3.11 25.68
C SER A 146 5.30 2.69 27.07
N SER A 147 5.06 3.51 28.09
CA SER A 147 5.44 3.25 29.48
C SER A 147 4.80 1.99 30.07
N THR A 148 3.70 1.48 29.50
CA THR A 148 3.05 0.25 29.99
C THR A 148 3.84 -1.01 29.64
N PHE A 149 4.75 -0.93 28.67
CA PHE A 149 5.62 -2.02 28.24
C PHE A 149 7.05 -1.87 28.76
N GLU A 150 7.31 -0.86 29.60
CA GLU A 150 8.60 -0.66 30.24
C GLU A 150 8.62 -1.36 31.59
N PRO A 151 9.66 -2.18 31.87
CA PRO A 151 9.76 -2.87 33.15
C PRO A 151 9.80 -1.86 34.31
N PRO A 152 9.23 -2.19 35.48
CA PRO A 152 9.43 -1.41 36.70
C PRO A 152 10.92 -1.26 37.00
N ALA A 153 11.34 -0.09 37.50
CA ALA A 153 12.75 0.17 37.82
C ALA A 153 13.29 -0.76 38.92
N GLU A 154 12.39 -1.29 39.75
CA GLU A 154 12.67 -2.21 40.85
C GLU A 154 12.86 -3.66 40.40
N LEU A 155 12.53 -3.99 39.14
CA LEU A 155 12.68 -5.33 38.58
C LEU A 155 14.12 -5.55 38.10
N THR A 156 14.89 -6.36 38.82
CA THR A 156 16.31 -6.62 38.53
C THR A 156 16.57 -7.99 37.89
N ASP A 157 15.59 -8.89 37.93
CA ASP A 157 15.76 -10.24 37.39
C ASP A 157 15.91 -10.24 35.85
N ARG A 158 17.07 -10.70 35.37
CA ARG A 158 17.42 -10.73 33.95
C ARG A 158 16.50 -11.63 33.13
N VAL A 159 16.01 -12.73 33.71
CA VAL A 159 15.14 -13.66 32.97
C VAL A 159 13.80 -12.99 32.69
N HIS A 160 13.19 -12.39 33.71
CA HIS A 160 11.95 -11.64 33.56
C HIS A 160 12.10 -10.42 32.62
N LEU A 161 13.21 -9.68 32.72
CA LEU A 161 13.51 -8.56 31.82
C LEU A 161 13.64 -9.00 30.36
N SER A 162 14.28 -10.15 30.11
CA SER A 162 14.41 -10.73 28.77
C SER A 162 13.04 -11.10 28.19
N ASP A 163 12.21 -11.80 28.96
CA ASP A 163 10.85 -12.17 28.52
C ASP A 163 9.97 -10.94 28.24
N GLN A 164 10.03 -9.91 29.08
CA GLN A 164 9.30 -8.65 28.85
C GLN A 164 9.79 -7.91 27.61
N SER A 165 11.10 -7.95 27.32
CA SER A 165 11.65 -7.33 26.12
C SER A 165 11.10 -7.94 24.83
N LEU A 166 10.87 -9.27 24.81
CA LEU A 166 10.26 -9.96 23.67
C LEU A 166 8.82 -9.50 23.41
N VAL A 167 8.02 -9.35 24.46
CA VAL A 167 6.64 -8.83 24.34
C VAL A 167 6.65 -7.38 23.84
N ARG A 168 7.57 -6.56 24.35
CA ARG A 168 7.74 -5.17 23.90
C ARG A 168 8.15 -5.10 22.43
N ASP A 169 9.05 -5.94 21.98
CA ASP A 169 9.48 -5.96 20.58
C ASP A 169 8.36 -6.46 19.66
N ALA A 170 7.57 -7.46 20.10
CA ALA A 170 6.35 -7.87 19.41
C ALA A 170 5.32 -6.73 19.33
N TYR A 171 5.14 -5.96 20.40
CA TYR A 171 4.29 -4.77 20.41
C TYR A 171 4.76 -3.71 19.42
N ARG A 172 6.06 -3.42 19.38
CA ARG A 172 6.64 -2.46 18.41
C ARG A 172 6.39 -2.89 16.97
N GLU A 173 6.50 -4.18 16.68
CA GLU A 173 6.17 -4.70 15.35
C GLU A 173 4.68 -4.51 15.03
N VAL A 174 3.76 -4.77 15.96
CA VAL A 174 2.32 -4.49 15.76
C VAL A 174 2.08 -3.01 15.48
N VAL A 175 2.67 -2.10 16.25
CA VAL A 175 2.53 -0.65 16.03
C VAL A 175 3.06 -0.24 14.66
N ARG A 176 4.24 -0.74 14.26
CA ARG A 176 4.82 -0.48 12.94
C ARG A 176 3.88 -0.95 11.82
N ARG A 177 3.28 -2.13 11.97
CA ARG A 177 2.34 -2.69 10.98
C ARG A 177 1.01 -1.97 10.92
N GLN A 178 0.54 -1.45 12.05
CA GLN A 178 -0.63 -0.56 12.08
C GLN A 178 -0.35 0.76 11.35
N ASP A 179 0.86 1.31 11.49
CA ASP A 179 1.28 2.51 10.75
C ASP A 179 1.38 2.24 9.25
N ASP A 180 1.93 1.08 8.86
CA ASP A 180 1.95 0.63 7.47
C ASP A 180 0.52 0.46 6.92
N ASP A 181 -0.41 -0.13 7.68
CA ASP A 181 -1.83 -0.26 7.29
C ASP A 181 -2.50 1.10 7.11
N ALA A 182 -2.26 2.04 8.03
CA ALA A 182 -2.78 3.40 7.92
C ALA A 182 -2.23 4.14 6.70
N GLY A 183 -0.94 3.98 6.38
CA GLY A 183 -0.31 4.52 5.18
C GLY A 183 -0.91 3.94 3.89
N LEU A 184 -1.09 2.61 3.85
CA LEU A 184 -1.67 1.91 2.70
C LEU A 184 -3.15 2.25 2.48
N ARG A 185 -3.93 2.47 3.55
CA ARG A 185 -5.31 2.96 3.44
C ARG A 185 -5.39 4.33 2.78
N LYS A 186 -4.50 5.26 3.14
CA LYS A 186 -4.45 6.58 2.49
C LYS A 186 -4.15 6.49 0.99
N LEU A 187 -3.33 5.53 0.57
CA LEU A 187 -3.05 5.28 -0.85
C LEU A 187 -4.22 4.58 -1.58
N LYS A 188 -5.11 3.92 -0.83
CA LYS A 188 -6.28 3.23 -1.37
C LYS A 188 -7.49 4.16 -1.48
N ASP A 189 -7.61 5.13 -0.57
CA ASP A 189 -8.70 6.10 -0.56
C ASP A 189 -8.65 6.98 -1.81
N LYS A 190 -9.80 7.06 -2.49
CA LYS A 190 -9.88 7.61 -3.84
C LYS A 190 -10.25 9.08 -3.81
N GLY A 191 -9.46 9.90 -4.50
CA GLY A 191 -9.96 11.19 -4.99
C GLY A 191 -10.90 10.97 -6.19
N ALA A 192 -12.00 11.74 -6.29
CA ALA A 192 -12.85 11.73 -7.49
C ALA A 192 -12.04 12.07 -8.76
N GLY A 193 -11.03 12.94 -8.64
CA GLY A 193 -10.10 13.29 -9.70
C GLY A 193 -9.21 12.12 -10.16
N GLU A 194 -8.77 11.27 -9.24
CA GLU A 194 -7.95 10.09 -9.58
C GLU A 194 -8.77 9.05 -10.35
N LEU A 195 -10.04 8.87 -9.98
CA LEU A 195 -10.95 7.97 -10.69
C LEU A 195 -11.18 8.45 -12.13
N LEU A 196 -11.40 9.75 -12.31
CA LEU A 196 -11.54 10.35 -13.63
C LEU A 196 -10.25 10.18 -14.45
N LEU A 197 -9.09 10.45 -13.86
CA LEU A 197 -7.79 10.30 -14.52
C LEU A 197 -7.56 8.84 -14.96
N LEU A 198 -7.84 7.88 -14.08
CA LEU A 198 -7.71 6.45 -14.37
C LEU A 198 -8.65 6.01 -15.49
N PHE A 199 -9.88 6.51 -15.49
CA PHE A 199 -10.87 6.20 -16.53
C PHE A 199 -10.46 6.77 -17.89
N TRP A 200 -10.00 8.03 -17.94
CA TRP A 200 -9.68 8.71 -19.19
C TRP A 200 -8.29 8.38 -19.74
N ALA A 201 -7.32 7.99 -18.91
CA ALA A 201 -5.95 7.66 -19.31
C ALA A 201 -5.84 6.71 -20.53
N PRO A 202 -6.53 5.55 -20.60
CA PRO A 202 -6.45 4.68 -21.77
C PRO A 202 -6.97 5.34 -23.05
N TYR A 203 -8.04 6.14 -22.95
CA TYR A 203 -8.61 6.84 -24.11
C TYR A 203 -7.71 7.98 -24.59
N MET A 204 -7.12 8.74 -23.66
CA MET A 204 -6.18 9.82 -23.98
C MET A 204 -4.92 9.26 -24.65
N LEU A 205 -4.43 8.10 -24.20
CA LEU A 205 -3.27 7.44 -24.80
C LEU A 205 -3.59 6.92 -26.21
N ALA A 206 -4.75 6.26 -26.38
CA ALA A 206 -5.20 5.78 -27.68
C ALA A 206 -5.36 6.95 -28.67
N PHE A 207 -5.94 8.06 -28.23
CA PHE A 207 -6.09 9.26 -29.05
C PHE A 207 -4.73 9.88 -29.39
N ALA A 208 -3.79 9.96 -28.45
CA ALA A 208 -2.44 10.47 -28.68
C ALA A 208 -1.68 9.62 -29.72
N PHE A 209 -1.75 8.29 -29.63
CA PHE A 209 -1.16 7.40 -30.64
C PHE A 209 -1.82 7.56 -32.00
N ALA A 210 -3.15 7.65 -32.04
CA ALA A 210 -3.87 7.87 -33.30
C ALA A 210 -3.45 9.18 -33.96
N LEU A 211 -3.31 10.28 -33.21
CA LEU A 211 -2.77 11.55 -33.72
C LEU A 211 -1.36 11.39 -34.28
N ARG A 212 -0.48 10.67 -33.58
CA ARG A 212 0.91 10.47 -34.01
C ARG A 212 1.01 9.67 -35.31
N ILE A 213 0.22 8.60 -35.43
CA ILE A 213 0.14 7.78 -36.65
C ILE A 213 -0.40 8.62 -37.80
N THR A 214 -1.50 9.35 -37.57
CA THR A 214 -2.13 10.21 -38.58
C THR A 214 -1.15 11.26 -39.11
N ARG A 215 -0.37 11.88 -38.22
CA ARG A 215 0.69 12.82 -38.61
C ARG A 215 1.77 12.13 -39.46
N ALA A 216 2.28 10.99 -39.03
CA ALA A 216 3.33 10.28 -39.76
C ALA A 216 2.87 9.90 -41.18
N THR A 217 1.62 9.45 -41.33
CA THR A 217 1.02 9.18 -42.64
C THR A 217 0.92 10.45 -43.49
N ALA A 218 0.52 11.58 -42.90
CA ALA A 218 0.45 12.86 -43.60
C ALA A 218 1.83 13.30 -44.12
N ASP A 219 2.88 13.20 -43.29
CA ASP A 219 4.26 13.56 -43.65
C ASP A 219 4.74 12.77 -44.88
N VAL A 220 4.50 11.45 -44.92
CA VAL A 220 4.84 10.58 -46.06
C VAL A 220 4.08 10.96 -47.33
N LEU A 221 2.78 11.26 -47.23
CA LEU A 221 1.97 11.67 -48.38
C LEU A 221 2.42 13.02 -48.93
N PHE A 222 2.83 13.96 -48.07
CA PHE A 222 3.34 15.26 -48.48
C PHE A 222 4.71 15.17 -49.17
N GLU A 223 5.60 14.28 -48.71
CA GLU A 223 6.88 14.03 -49.38
C GLU A 223 6.69 13.41 -50.76
N ARG A 224 5.80 12.42 -50.88
CA ARG A 224 5.51 11.77 -52.17
C ARG A 224 4.92 12.72 -53.21
N GLY A 225 4.12 13.70 -52.80
CA GLY A 225 3.54 14.69 -53.70
C GLY A 225 4.48 15.82 -54.13
N ARG A 226 5.73 15.88 -53.62
CA ARG A 226 6.75 16.85 -54.05
C ARG A 226 7.72 16.30 -55.10
N ASN A 227 7.83 14.98 -55.19
CA ASN A 227 8.65 14.27 -56.18
C ASN A 227 7.82 13.96 -57.43
#